data_AF-A0A4V1URH2-F1
#
_entry.id   AF-A0A4V1URH2-F1
#
_cell.length_a   1.000
_cell.length_b   1.000
_cell.length_c   1.000
_cell.angle_alpha   90.00
_cell.angle_beta   90.00
_cell.angle_gamma   90.00
#
_symmetry.space_group_name_H-M   'P 1'
#
loop_
_entity.id
_entity.type
_entity.pdbx_description
1 polymer ?
#
loop_
_entity_poly.entity_id
_entity_poly.type
_entity_poly.pdbx_seq_one_letter_code
_entity_poly.pdbx_strand_id
1 'polypeptide(L)'
;MRSAFRRLFLSRSGSMALYATGLMLAATLIVGGVVDYISLITQKQQVQSAADRAALAAAREMQIATKDDERLAVVARLIAKGALDNLDGVEVTARRLESGNAIEVSVTSAPRTFFPGIIGMNAGPVRAQSVAEISGSAVCMIGLEVKTKSTLFMQKKAAITARNCAIYSNSRNKEGITVQGDARITADFICSAGGVKVDKKLALSPAPLTDCPTVNDPLASRPPPSYGSCDFTKYKLPKNTSQPLAPGVYCGGLEIEGTAKLKEGVYVIKDGPLRVKNKGILIGKHVGFFLTGKDALINFEKDTKIELVGPRNGALAGLLFYEDRNVVAADGTTTIELDPEGLPKPKEHRIRSDDARELVGTIYIPRNRLLVDGDKPIASESAYTVIVAREFVLAEGPEIVLNADYEISDVPVPEGVGNNSKKSARLIR
;
A
#
# COMPACT_ATOMS: atom_id res chain seq x y z
N MET A 1 2.49 -48.57 51.92
CA MET A 1 1.21 -47.85 51.70
C MET A 1 -0.06 -48.69 51.86
N ARG A 2 -0.04 -50.03 51.80
CA ARG A 2 -1.26 -50.87 51.95
C ARG A 2 -1.73 -51.15 53.39
N SER A 3 -0.93 -50.87 54.42
CA SER A 3 -1.29 -51.18 55.82
C SER A 3 -1.95 -50.04 56.61
N ALA A 4 -1.76 -48.78 56.20
CA ALA A 4 -2.35 -47.62 56.88
C ALA A 4 -3.86 -47.48 56.59
N PHE A 5 -4.28 -47.80 55.37
CA PHE A 5 -5.70 -47.73 54.96
C PHE A 5 -6.59 -48.74 55.67
N ARG A 6 -6.04 -49.88 56.13
CA ARG A 6 -6.81 -50.95 56.79
C ARG A 6 -7.15 -50.66 58.25
N ARG A 7 -6.46 -49.72 58.90
CA ARG A 7 -6.72 -49.32 60.30
C ARG A 7 -7.72 -48.16 60.43
N LEU A 8 -8.02 -47.45 59.34
CA LEU A 8 -9.03 -46.38 59.32
C LEU A 8 -10.47 -46.91 59.37
N PHE A 9 -10.71 -48.16 58.95
CA PHE A 9 -12.06 -48.74 58.89
C PHE A 9 -12.53 -49.46 60.18
N LEU A 10 -11.74 -49.43 61.27
CA LEU A 10 -12.04 -50.17 62.51
C LEU A 10 -12.09 -49.32 63.79
N SER A 11 -12.03 -47.98 63.71
CA SER A 11 -12.11 -47.11 64.89
C SER A 11 -13.52 -46.56 65.11
N ARG A 12 -14.18 -46.98 66.21
CA ARG A 12 -15.44 -46.42 66.72
C ARG A 12 -15.18 -45.26 67.69
N SER A 13 -14.61 -44.15 67.19
CA SER A 13 -14.62 -42.86 67.89
C SER A 13 -15.23 -41.79 66.97
N GLY A 14 -16.49 -41.43 67.24
CA GLY A 14 -17.28 -40.52 66.39
C GLY A 14 -16.67 -39.11 66.22
N SER A 15 -15.78 -38.68 67.12
CA SER A 15 -15.12 -37.38 67.05
C SER A 15 -14.02 -37.32 65.97
N MET A 16 -13.23 -38.38 65.79
CA MET A 16 -12.15 -38.40 64.77
C MET A 16 -12.71 -38.40 63.35
N ALA A 17 -13.86 -39.03 63.14
CA ALA A 17 -14.57 -38.99 61.86
C ALA A 17 -15.01 -37.56 61.52
N LEU A 18 -15.55 -36.80 62.49
CA LEU A 18 -15.99 -35.42 62.29
C LEU A 18 -14.84 -34.47 61.96
N TYR A 19 -13.70 -34.57 62.65
CA TYR A 19 -12.50 -33.78 62.33
C TYR A 19 -11.93 -34.14 60.96
N ALA A 20 -11.87 -35.43 60.62
CA ALA A 20 -11.39 -35.88 59.32
C ALA A 20 -12.29 -35.39 58.17
N THR A 21 -13.62 -35.47 58.34
CA THR A 21 -14.57 -34.95 57.34
C THR A 21 -14.50 -33.43 57.23
N GLY A 22 -14.38 -32.70 58.35
CA GLY A 22 -14.25 -31.24 58.34
C GLY A 22 -12.97 -30.76 57.66
N LEU A 23 -11.85 -31.44 57.91
CA LEU A 23 -10.56 -31.11 57.30
C LEU A 23 -10.54 -31.48 55.82
N MET A 24 -11.16 -32.58 55.41
CA MET A 24 -11.35 -32.93 53.99
C MET A 24 -12.25 -31.92 53.27
N LEU A 25 -13.36 -31.49 53.88
CA LEU A 25 -14.23 -30.43 53.33
C LEU A 25 -13.45 -29.12 53.16
N ALA A 26 -12.72 -28.68 54.18
CA ALA A 26 -11.90 -27.48 54.11
C ALA A 26 -10.82 -27.59 53.00
N ALA A 27 -10.14 -28.74 52.92
CA ALA A 27 -9.15 -28.99 51.87
C ALA A 27 -9.77 -28.97 50.46
N THR A 28 -10.96 -29.57 50.27
CA THR A 28 -11.65 -29.55 48.97
C THR A 28 -12.10 -28.15 48.55
N LEU A 29 -12.53 -27.30 49.50
CA LEU A 29 -12.91 -25.92 49.20
C LEU A 29 -11.69 -25.07 48.81
N ILE A 30 -10.55 -25.28 49.47
CA ILE A 30 -9.30 -24.57 49.13
C ILE A 30 -8.79 -25.02 47.76
N VAL A 31 -8.69 -26.33 47.52
CA VAL A 31 -8.23 -26.86 46.23
C VAL A 31 -9.19 -26.47 45.09
N GLY A 32 -10.51 -26.57 45.33
CA GLY A 32 -11.52 -26.15 44.36
C GLY A 32 -11.43 -24.66 44.02
N GLY A 33 -11.19 -23.80 45.01
CA GLY A 33 -10.96 -22.38 44.79
C GLY A 33 -9.72 -22.10 43.94
N VAL A 34 -8.62 -22.83 44.15
CA VAL A 34 -7.41 -22.70 43.31
C VAL A 34 -7.67 -23.15 41.89
N VAL A 35 -8.40 -24.25 41.67
CA VAL A 35 -8.76 -24.73 40.34
C VAL A 35 -9.63 -23.71 39.60
N ASP A 36 -10.64 -23.14 40.26
CA ASP A 36 -11.50 -22.12 39.67
C ASP A 36 -10.73 -20.83 39.35
N TYR A 37 -9.83 -20.41 40.23
CA TYR A 37 -8.98 -19.25 39.99
C TYR A 37 -8.09 -19.44 38.75
N ILE A 38 -7.44 -20.60 38.63
CA ILE A 38 -6.62 -20.95 37.45
C ILE A 38 -7.50 -20.99 36.20
N SER A 39 -8.68 -21.61 36.28
CA SER A 39 -9.65 -21.68 35.18
C SER A 39 -10.03 -20.29 34.67
N LEU A 40 -10.35 -19.36 35.57
CA LEU A 40 -10.72 -17.99 35.22
C LEU A 40 -9.56 -17.21 34.58
N ILE A 41 -8.31 -17.41 35.05
CA ILE A 41 -7.13 -16.81 34.42
C ILE A 41 -6.93 -17.36 33.01
N THR A 42 -7.06 -18.68 32.83
CA THR A 42 -6.94 -19.30 31.50
C THR A 42 -8.03 -18.80 30.55
N GLN A 43 -9.28 -18.70 31.02
CA GLN A 43 -10.37 -18.10 30.25
C GLN A 43 -10.07 -16.65 29.90
N LYS A 44 -9.56 -15.85 30.82
CA LYS A 44 -9.17 -14.45 30.55
C LYS A 44 -8.12 -14.36 29.44
N GLN A 45 -7.13 -15.25 29.43
CA GLN A 45 -6.12 -15.31 28.37
C GLN A 45 -6.71 -15.74 27.02
N GLN A 46 -7.61 -16.74 27.01
CA GLN A 46 -8.32 -17.17 25.81
C GLN A 46 -9.18 -16.05 25.22
N VAL A 47 -9.96 -15.37 26.06
CA VAL A 47 -10.85 -14.26 25.67
C VAL A 47 -10.03 -13.07 25.16
N GLN A 48 -8.88 -12.75 25.77
CA GLN A 48 -7.97 -11.74 25.24
C GLN A 48 -7.38 -12.14 23.89
N SER A 49 -6.92 -13.38 23.73
CA SER A 49 -6.37 -13.86 22.45
C SER A 49 -7.42 -13.84 21.33
N ALA A 50 -8.68 -14.18 21.65
CA ALA A 50 -9.80 -14.08 20.73
C ALA A 50 -10.10 -12.62 20.35
N ALA A 51 -10.11 -11.71 21.32
CA ALA A 51 -10.28 -10.27 21.07
C ALA A 51 -9.17 -9.71 20.17
N ASP A 52 -7.90 -10.06 20.44
CA ASP A 52 -6.75 -9.65 19.64
C ASP A 52 -6.83 -10.13 18.18
N ARG A 53 -7.20 -11.41 17.97
CA ARG A 53 -7.39 -11.99 16.63
C ARG A 53 -8.55 -11.33 15.89
N ALA A 54 -9.66 -11.10 16.59
CA ALA A 54 -10.84 -10.46 16.03
C ALA A 54 -10.58 -9.00 15.67
N ALA A 55 -9.86 -8.24 16.51
CA ALA A 55 -9.47 -6.87 16.25
C ALA A 55 -8.55 -6.78 15.01
N LEU A 56 -7.54 -7.64 14.91
CA LEU A 56 -6.66 -7.68 13.73
C LEU A 56 -7.39 -8.08 12.44
N ALA A 57 -8.31 -9.05 12.51
CA ALA A 57 -9.10 -9.47 11.36
C ALA A 57 -10.07 -8.37 10.90
N ALA A 58 -10.78 -7.75 11.83
CA ALA A 58 -11.68 -6.65 11.54
C ALA A 58 -10.91 -5.42 11.02
N ALA A 59 -9.72 -5.14 11.55
CA ALA A 59 -8.85 -4.08 11.03
C ALA A 59 -8.35 -4.36 9.61
N ARG A 60 -8.14 -5.61 9.22
CA ARG A 60 -7.85 -5.94 7.81
C ARG A 60 -9.08 -5.74 6.93
N GLU A 61 -10.26 -6.11 7.41
CA GLU A 61 -11.51 -5.91 6.64
C GLU A 61 -11.85 -4.43 6.45
N MET A 62 -11.45 -3.54 7.38
CA MET A 62 -11.55 -2.09 7.21
C MET A 62 -10.84 -1.57 5.94
N GLN A 63 -9.86 -2.31 5.41
CA GLN A 63 -9.16 -1.95 4.16
C GLN A 63 -10.00 -2.22 2.90
N ILE A 64 -10.98 -3.11 2.99
CA ILE A 64 -11.82 -3.56 1.86
C ILE A 64 -13.20 -2.89 1.94
N ALA A 65 -13.75 -2.74 3.14
CA ALA A 65 -15.09 -2.22 3.40
C ALA A 65 -15.02 -0.91 4.21
N THR A 66 -14.67 0.18 3.53
CA THR A 66 -14.39 1.49 4.16
C THR A 66 -15.59 2.11 4.89
N LYS A 67 -16.85 1.70 4.60
CA LYS A 67 -18.07 2.31 5.18
C LYS A 67 -19.05 1.31 5.83
N ASP A 68 -18.70 0.04 5.92
CA ASP A 68 -19.63 -1.02 6.35
C ASP A 68 -19.26 -1.54 7.75
N ASP A 69 -19.65 -0.78 8.78
CA ASP A 69 -19.39 -1.14 10.17
C ASP A 69 -20.09 -2.45 10.58
N GLU A 70 -21.19 -2.80 9.91
CA GLU A 70 -21.90 -4.06 10.14
C GLU A 70 -21.05 -5.25 9.69
N ARG A 71 -20.43 -5.17 8.51
CA ARG A 71 -19.51 -6.20 8.00
C ARG A 71 -18.28 -6.37 8.89
N LEU A 72 -17.73 -5.28 9.44
CA LEU A 72 -16.62 -5.34 10.40
C LEU A 72 -17.04 -6.08 11.68
N ALA A 73 -18.24 -5.78 12.19
CA ALA A 73 -18.78 -6.46 13.35
C ALA A 73 -19.05 -7.95 13.08
N VAL A 74 -19.49 -8.31 11.87
CA VAL A 74 -19.67 -9.71 11.45
C VAL A 74 -18.33 -10.45 11.43
N VAL A 75 -17.29 -9.86 10.83
CA VAL A 75 -15.94 -10.48 10.80
C VAL A 75 -15.38 -10.65 12.21
N ALA A 76 -15.46 -9.63 13.06
CA ALA A 76 -15.01 -9.71 14.44
C ALA A 76 -15.76 -10.83 15.21
N ARG A 77 -17.09 -10.91 15.06
CA ARG A 77 -17.91 -11.96 15.69
C ARG A 77 -17.53 -13.36 15.22
N LEU A 78 -17.33 -13.55 13.92
CA LEU A 78 -17.00 -14.86 13.35
C LEU A 78 -15.65 -15.37 13.88
N ILE A 79 -14.64 -14.51 13.92
CA ILE A 79 -13.30 -14.87 14.40
C ILE A 79 -13.30 -15.11 15.92
N ALA A 80 -13.93 -14.22 16.71
CA ALA A 80 -13.96 -14.35 18.17
C ALA A 80 -14.78 -15.56 18.62
N LYS A 81 -15.96 -15.82 18.03
CA LYS A 81 -16.77 -17.00 18.36
C LYS A 81 -16.10 -18.30 17.92
N GLY A 82 -15.45 -18.32 16.76
CA GLY A 82 -14.68 -19.49 16.32
C GLY A 82 -13.49 -19.81 17.22
N ALA A 83 -12.90 -18.81 17.87
CA ALA A 83 -11.79 -19.00 18.81
C ALA A 83 -12.21 -19.38 20.23
N LEU A 84 -13.51 -19.25 20.57
CA LEU A 84 -14.09 -19.46 21.89
C LEU A 84 -15.25 -20.47 21.85
N ASP A 85 -15.20 -21.42 20.93
CA ASP A 85 -16.22 -22.47 20.73
C ASP A 85 -16.47 -23.34 21.98
N ASN A 86 -15.49 -23.37 22.88
CA ASN A 86 -15.48 -24.09 24.15
C ASN A 86 -16.05 -23.30 25.34
N LEU A 87 -16.47 -22.04 25.14
CA LEU A 87 -17.04 -21.15 26.16
C LEU A 87 -18.49 -20.77 25.83
N ASP A 88 -19.30 -20.60 26.88
CA ASP A 88 -20.71 -20.23 26.76
C ASP A 88 -20.92 -18.71 26.85
N GLY A 89 -22.05 -18.24 26.32
CA GLY A 89 -22.47 -16.84 26.45
C GLY A 89 -21.52 -15.84 25.80
N VAL A 90 -20.86 -16.23 24.69
CA VAL A 90 -19.90 -15.36 24.00
C VAL A 90 -20.63 -14.23 23.25
N GLU A 91 -20.45 -13.02 23.74
CA GLU A 91 -20.89 -11.77 23.13
C GLU A 91 -19.71 -10.98 22.58
N VAL A 92 -19.85 -10.46 21.36
CA VAL A 92 -18.79 -9.71 20.67
C VAL A 92 -19.37 -8.44 20.09
N THR A 93 -18.78 -7.32 20.48
CA THR A 93 -19.05 -6.00 19.91
C THR A 93 -17.78 -5.47 19.24
N ALA A 94 -17.94 -4.81 18.10
CA ALA A 94 -16.87 -4.14 17.39
C ALA A 94 -17.32 -2.73 17.05
N ARG A 95 -16.45 -1.75 17.26
CA ARG A 95 -16.74 -0.34 16.96
C ARG A 95 -15.51 0.34 16.39
N ARG A 96 -15.68 1.04 15.28
CA ARG A 96 -14.64 1.92 14.73
C ARG A 96 -14.45 3.14 15.64
N LEU A 97 -13.20 3.53 15.86
CA LEU A 97 -12.86 4.73 16.65
C LEU A 97 -12.91 5.99 15.78
N GLU A 98 -13.01 7.16 16.42
CA GLU A 98 -13.25 8.46 15.76
C GLU A 98 -12.16 8.85 14.73
N SER A 99 -10.95 8.30 14.85
CA SER A 99 -9.86 8.48 13.87
C SER A 99 -10.08 7.74 12.54
N GLY A 100 -11.09 6.87 12.44
CA GLY A 100 -11.42 6.12 11.22
C GLY A 100 -10.48 4.95 10.91
N ASN A 101 -9.25 4.97 11.41
CA ASN A 101 -8.21 3.97 11.11
C ASN A 101 -8.06 2.87 12.16
N ALA A 102 -8.83 2.93 13.24
CA ALA A 102 -8.76 1.96 14.33
C ALA A 102 -10.14 1.36 14.65
N ILE A 103 -10.13 0.08 15.04
CA ILE A 103 -11.31 -0.67 15.50
C ILE A 103 -11.06 -1.25 16.87
N GLU A 104 -12.02 -1.05 17.76
CA GLU A 104 -12.09 -1.67 19.07
C GLU A 104 -12.99 -2.90 19.00
N VAL A 105 -12.51 -4.03 19.53
CA VAL A 105 -13.29 -5.24 19.70
C VAL A 105 -13.37 -5.58 21.19
N SER A 106 -14.59 -5.70 21.70
CA SER A 106 -14.87 -6.17 23.05
C SER A 106 -15.50 -7.56 22.99
N VAL A 107 -14.92 -8.50 23.74
CA VAL A 107 -15.41 -9.89 23.85
C VAL A 107 -15.77 -10.16 25.31
N THR A 108 -16.97 -10.67 25.52
CA THR A 108 -17.46 -11.10 26.84
C THR A 108 -17.89 -12.56 26.77
N SER A 109 -17.62 -13.33 27.82
CA SER A 109 -18.05 -14.72 27.96
C SER A 109 -18.54 -15.00 29.37
N ALA A 110 -19.43 -15.99 29.52
CA ALA A 110 -19.87 -16.45 30.82
C ALA A 110 -18.71 -17.17 31.54
N PRO A 111 -18.53 -16.97 32.87
CA PRO A 111 -17.45 -17.61 33.60
C PRO A 111 -17.74 -19.11 33.75
N ARG A 112 -16.74 -19.94 33.47
CA ARG A 112 -16.80 -21.38 33.70
C ARG A 112 -16.03 -21.77 34.95
N THR A 113 -16.75 -22.14 36.00
CA THR A 113 -16.18 -22.62 37.26
C THR A 113 -16.63 -24.06 37.52
N PHE A 114 -15.81 -24.81 38.24
CA PHE A 114 -16.00 -26.23 38.50
C PHE A 114 -16.49 -26.50 39.93
N PHE A 115 -16.27 -25.56 40.87
CA PHE A 115 -16.64 -25.73 42.26
C PHE A 115 -17.62 -24.63 42.74
N PRO A 116 -18.61 -24.97 43.59
CA PRO A 116 -19.55 -24.00 44.15
C PRO A 116 -18.96 -23.20 45.32
N GLY A 117 -17.64 -22.99 45.34
CA GLY A 117 -16.96 -22.24 46.39
C GLY A 117 -17.17 -20.72 46.26
N ILE A 118 -16.63 -19.96 47.22
CA ILE A 118 -16.74 -18.48 47.27
C ILE A 118 -16.28 -17.84 45.94
N ILE A 119 -15.25 -18.38 45.30
CA ILE A 119 -14.73 -17.87 44.02
C ILE A 119 -15.73 -18.15 42.89
N GLY A 120 -16.25 -19.39 42.80
CA GLY A 120 -17.20 -19.79 41.77
C GLY A 120 -18.53 -19.04 41.84
N MET A 121 -19.06 -18.83 43.05
CA MET A 121 -20.35 -18.15 43.27
C MET A 121 -20.29 -16.63 42.98
N ASN A 122 -19.10 -16.03 43.09
CA ASN A 122 -18.90 -14.59 42.85
C ASN A 122 -18.18 -14.31 41.51
N ALA A 123 -18.00 -15.33 40.66
CA ALA A 123 -17.34 -15.17 39.37
C ALA A 123 -18.22 -14.32 38.44
N GLY A 124 -17.73 -13.15 38.05
CA GLY A 124 -18.36 -12.30 37.05
C GLY A 124 -17.99 -12.71 35.62
N PRO A 125 -18.66 -12.15 34.60
CA PRO A 125 -18.34 -12.41 33.20
C PRO A 125 -16.89 -12.06 32.86
N VAL A 126 -16.24 -12.92 32.07
CA VAL A 126 -14.87 -12.71 31.62
C VAL A 126 -14.91 -11.81 30.38
N ARG A 127 -14.30 -10.62 30.51
CA ARG A 127 -14.28 -9.60 29.46
C ARG A 127 -12.87 -9.37 28.95
N ALA A 128 -12.68 -9.12 27.67
CA ALA A 128 -11.44 -8.58 27.10
C ALA A 128 -11.75 -7.52 26.05
N GLN A 129 -10.80 -6.60 25.89
CA GLN A 129 -10.87 -5.56 24.89
C GLN A 129 -9.54 -5.52 24.14
N SER A 130 -9.61 -5.25 22.85
CA SER A 130 -8.43 -5.10 22.01
C SER A 130 -8.70 -4.06 20.93
N VAL A 131 -7.72 -3.21 20.68
CA VAL A 131 -7.78 -2.18 19.64
C VAL A 131 -6.75 -2.50 18.58
N ALA A 132 -7.19 -2.54 17.33
CA ALA A 132 -6.31 -2.69 16.18
C ALA A 132 -6.41 -1.46 15.28
N GLU A 133 -5.27 -0.94 14.86
CA GLU A 133 -5.18 0.16 13.90
C GLU A 133 -4.59 -0.35 12.59
N ILE A 134 -5.13 0.14 11.48
CA ILE A 134 -4.48 0.03 10.18
C ILE A 134 -3.42 1.12 10.11
N SER A 135 -2.16 0.72 10.07
CA SER A 135 -1.05 1.58 9.73
C SER A 135 -0.57 1.27 8.31
N GLY A 136 -0.35 2.32 7.53
CA GLY A 136 0.10 2.23 6.15
C GLY A 136 -0.64 3.21 5.25
N SER A 137 0.10 4.15 4.69
CA SER A 137 -0.40 5.12 3.71
C SER A 137 -0.54 4.47 2.34
N ALA A 138 -1.37 5.07 1.49
CA ALA A 138 -1.44 4.68 0.08
C ALA A 138 -0.06 4.85 -0.57
N VAL A 139 0.42 3.89 -1.37
CA VAL A 139 1.76 4.01 -1.97
C VAL A 139 1.67 4.76 -3.29
N CYS A 140 2.15 6.00 -3.33
CA CYS A 140 2.05 6.85 -4.52
C CYS A 140 3.34 6.88 -5.35
N MET A 141 4.50 6.60 -4.75
CA MET A 141 5.78 6.69 -5.45
C MET A 141 6.71 5.57 -4.98
N ILE A 142 7.28 4.82 -5.94
CA ILE A 142 8.29 3.80 -5.67
C ILE A 142 9.44 3.93 -6.67
N GLY A 143 10.64 4.20 -6.16
CA GLY A 143 11.89 4.09 -6.90
C GLY A 143 12.43 2.67 -6.80
N LEU A 144 12.46 1.94 -7.92
CA LEU A 144 12.70 0.49 -7.94
C LEU A 144 14.17 0.10 -7.85
N GLU A 145 15.10 0.94 -8.33
CA GLU A 145 16.51 0.58 -8.44
C GLU A 145 17.20 0.45 -7.08
N VAL A 146 17.88 -0.68 -6.84
CA VAL A 146 18.40 -1.06 -5.52
C VAL A 146 19.80 -0.52 -5.27
N LYS A 147 20.61 -0.37 -6.32
CA LYS A 147 22.04 -0.11 -6.16
C LYS A 147 22.49 1.22 -6.76
N THR A 148 21.61 1.93 -7.46
CA THR A 148 21.84 3.32 -7.88
C THR A 148 22.17 4.20 -6.67
N LYS A 149 22.90 5.30 -6.90
CA LYS A 149 23.24 6.24 -5.84
C LYS A 149 21.99 6.86 -5.21
N SER A 150 21.00 7.20 -6.03
CA SER A 150 19.74 7.79 -5.57
C SER A 150 18.63 7.42 -6.52
N THR A 151 17.56 6.78 -6.04
CA THR A 151 16.37 6.56 -6.87
C THR A 151 15.51 7.81 -6.94
N LEU A 152 15.66 8.75 -5.99
CA LEU A 152 14.94 10.00 -5.96
C LEU A 152 15.93 11.14 -5.76
N PHE A 153 16.27 11.80 -6.86
CA PHE A 153 17.14 12.96 -6.87
C PHE A 153 16.32 14.22 -7.18
N MET A 154 16.37 15.19 -6.29
CA MET A 154 15.69 16.48 -6.43
C MET A 154 16.68 17.62 -6.24
N GLN A 155 16.57 18.66 -7.07
CA GLN A 155 17.44 19.83 -6.99
C GLN A 155 16.69 21.14 -7.24
N LYS A 156 17.38 22.27 -7.04
CA LYS A 156 16.86 23.63 -7.26
C LYS A 156 15.59 23.87 -6.43
N LYS A 157 14.43 24.12 -7.05
CA LYS A 157 13.17 24.44 -6.36
C LYS A 157 12.11 23.34 -6.51
N ALA A 158 12.51 22.14 -6.94
CA ALA A 158 11.57 21.06 -7.20
C ALA A 158 10.80 20.66 -5.94
N ALA A 159 9.52 20.36 -6.09
CA ALA A 159 8.63 19.99 -4.99
C ALA A 159 7.85 18.71 -5.30
N ILE A 160 7.64 17.89 -4.28
CA ILE A 160 6.68 16.79 -4.29
C ILE A 160 5.70 17.00 -3.15
N THR A 161 4.41 16.96 -3.47
CA THR A 161 3.31 17.05 -2.50
C THR A 161 2.44 15.80 -2.63
N ALA A 162 2.60 14.86 -1.70
CA ALA A 162 1.97 13.54 -1.66
C ALA A 162 1.21 13.33 -0.34
N ARG A 163 0.19 14.16 -0.09
CA ARG A 163 -0.61 14.08 1.15
C ARG A 163 -1.31 12.72 1.24
N ASN A 164 -1.33 12.12 2.43
CA ASN A 164 -1.91 10.79 2.70
C ASN A 164 -1.26 9.63 1.93
N CYS A 165 -0.05 9.85 1.41
CA CYS A 165 0.66 8.90 0.56
C CYS A 165 2.10 8.66 1.02
N ALA A 166 2.58 7.45 0.73
CA ALA A 166 3.92 6.97 1.04
C ALA A 166 4.84 7.01 -0.19
N ILE A 167 6.08 7.44 0.03
CA ILE A 167 7.16 7.47 -0.95
C ILE A 167 8.25 6.47 -0.54
N TYR A 168 8.63 5.59 -1.45
CA TYR A 168 9.66 4.57 -1.24
C TYR A 168 10.86 4.76 -2.18
N SER A 169 12.06 4.61 -1.62
CA SER A 169 13.33 4.46 -2.35
C SER A 169 13.95 3.11 -2.03
N ASN A 170 14.16 2.27 -3.05
CA ASN A 170 14.83 0.98 -2.89
C ASN A 170 16.37 1.08 -2.87
N SER A 171 16.94 2.26 -3.16
CA SER A 171 18.40 2.40 -3.17
C SER A 171 18.96 2.12 -1.77
N ARG A 172 19.90 1.18 -1.70
CA ARG A 172 20.66 0.84 -0.47
C ARG A 172 21.84 1.79 -0.24
N ASN A 173 22.04 2.78 -1.10
CA ASN A 173 23.11 3.75 -0.94
C ASN A 173 22.80 4.71 0.24
N LYS A 174 23.84 5.24 0.89
CA LYS A 174 23.71 6.28 1.94
C LYS A 174 23.02 7.56 1.43
N GLU A 175 22.96 7.77 0.12
CA GLU A 175 22.31 8.90 -0.56
C GLU A 175 21.04 8.47 -1.34
N GLY A 176 20.40 7.36 -0.93
CA GLY A 176 19.28 6.72 -1.64
C GLY A 176 18.10 7.63 -1.97
N ILE A 177 17.87 8.66 -1.16
CA ILE A 177 17.11 9.87 -1.51
C ILE A 177 18.06 11.07 -1.38
N THR A 178 18.13 11.91 -2.41
CA THR A 178 18.97 13.12 -2.43
C THR A 178 18.11 14.35 -2.74
N VAL A 179 18.11 15.33 -1.83
CA VAL A 179 17.40 16.60 -1.99
C VAL A 179 18.36 17.78 -1.84
N GLN A 180 18.56 18.54 -2.91
CA GLN A 180 19.52 19.65 -3.01
C GLN A 180 18.82 21.00 -3.23
N GLY A 181 19.48 22.08 -2.81
CA GLY A 181 18.98 23.45 -2.95
C GLY A 181 17.76 23.76 -2.08
N ASP A 182 16.71 24.27 -2.70
CA ASP A 182 15.41 24.60 -2.10
C ASP A 182 14.33 23.54 -2.36
N ALA A 183 14.72 22.36 -2.83
CA ALA A 183 13.79 21.29 -3.14
C ALA A 183 13.12 20.74 -1.87
N ARG A 184 11.86 20.32 -1.98
CA ARG A 184 11.04 19.85 -0.84
C ARG A 184 10.17 18.64 -1.16
N ILE A 185 10.00 17.75 -0.19
CA ILE A 185 9.05 16.63 -0.22
C ILE A 185 8.13 16.75 0.98
N THR A 186 6.82 16.74 0.72
CA THR A 186 5.78 16.60 1.74
C THR A 186 4.98 15.35 1.44
N ALA A 187 4.98 14.40 2.36
CA ALA A 187 4.27 13.12 2.23
C ALA A 187 3.66 12.71 3.57
N ASP A 188 2.91 11.60 3.61
CA ASP A 188 2.49 10.99 4.89
C ASP A 188 3.58 10.08 5.45
N PHE A 189 4.32 9.42 4.55
CA PHE A 189 5.43 8.54 4.92
C PHE A 189 6.53 8.59 3.86
N ILE A 190 7.80 8.63 4.30
CA ILE A 190 8.96 8.61 3.41
C ILE A 190 9.92 7.53 3.93
N CYS A 191 10.32 6.62 3.05
CA CYS A 191 11.09 5.44 3.43
C CYS A 191 12.18 5.17 2.40
N SER A 192 13.43 5.13 2.88
CA SER A 192 14.63 4.83 2.08
C SER A 192 15.24 3.53 2.58
N ALA A 193 15.54 2.61 1.66
CA ALA A 193 16.21 1.35 2.02
C ALA A 193 17.67 1.57 2.45
N GLY A 194 18.28 2.64 1.97
CA GLY A 194 19.59 3.12 2.38
C GLY A 194 19.45 4.36 3.25
N GLY A 195 20.18 5.41 2.88
CA GLY A 195 20.17 6.69 3.59
C GLY A 195 19.48 7.81 2.80
N VAL A 196 19.56 9.00 3.39
CA VAL A 196 19.00 10.22 2.83
C VAL A 196 20.02 11.35 2.97
N LYS A 197 20.22 12.11 1.90
CA LYS A 197 21.05 13.32 1.89
C LYS A 197 20.19 14.53 1.57
N VAL A 198 20.20 15.50 2.47
CA VAL A 198 19.49 16.77 2.29
C VAL A 198 20.43 17.94 2.56
N ASP A 199 20.34 19.00 1.75
CA ASP A 199 21.03 20.26 2.03
C ASP A 199 20.37 21.01 3.20
N LYS A 200 19.04 20.87 3.35
CA LYS A 200 18.23 21.51 4.39
C LYS A 200 17.40 20.46 5.13
N LYS A 201 17.47 20.41 6.46
CA LYS A 201 16.74 19.41 7.27
C LYS A 201 15.22 19.46 7.10
N LEU A 202 14.65 20.64 6.86
CA LEU A 202 13.21 20.84 6.63
C LEU A 202 12.77 20.54 5.19
N ALA A 203 13.67 20.06 4.33
CA ALA A 203 13.33 19.69 2.95
C ALA A 203 12.43 18.44 2.88
N LEU A 204 12.31 17.67 3.96
CA LEU A 204 11.51 16.45 4.02
C LEU A 204 10.53 16.55 5.19
N SER A 205 9.25 16.33 4.93
CA SER A 205 8.19 16.31 5.94
C SER A 205 7.23 15.15 5.68
N PRO A 206 7.09 14.18 6.61
CA PRO A 206 7.82 14.04 7.88
C PRO A 206 9.30 13.67 7.66
N ALA A 207 10.05 13.51 8.76
CA ALA A 207 11.40 12.96 8.68
C ALA A 207 11.36 11.55 8.06
N PRO A 208 12.27 11.22 7.11
CA PRO A 208 12.29 9.93 6.46
C PRO A 208 12.75 8.81 7.39
N LEU A 209 12.18 7.62 7.24
CA LEU A 209 12.71 6.39 7.80
C LEU A 209 13.82 5.84 6.89
N THR A 210 14.96 5.50 7.46
CA THR A 210 16.08 4.83 6.76
C THR A 210 16.10 3.34 7.06
N ASP A 211 16.94 2.61 6.34
CA ASP A 211 17.13 1.16 6.53
C ASP A 211 15.85 0.34 6.36
N CYS A 212 14.95 0.86 5.51
CA CYS A 212 13.72 0.18 5.15
C CYS A 212 13.99 -1.11 4.35
N PRO A 213 13.12 -2.13 4.43
CA PRO A 213 13.16 -3.22 3.47
C PRO A 213 12.86 -2.70 2.05
N THR A 214 13.56 -3.22 1.05
CA THR A 214 13.28 -2.91 -0.35
C THR A 214 11.91 -3.42 -0.76
N VAL A 215 11.14 -2.59 -1.47
CA VAL A 215 9.81 -2.92 -1.97
C VAL A 215 9.95 -3.58 -3.34
N ASN A 216 9.51 -4.84 -3.48
CA ASN A 216 9.43 -5.48 -4.79
C ASN A 216 8.48 -4.71 -5.71
N ASP A 217 8.74 -4.71 -7.01
CA ASP A 217 7.85 -4.06 -7.99
C ASP A 217 6.42 -4.64 -7.90
N PRO A 218 5.43 -3.86 -7.40
CA PRO A 218 4.08 -4.35 -7.19
C PRO A 218 3.35 -4.64 -8.51
N LEU A 219 3.83 -4.05 -9.60
CA LEU A 219 3.24 -4.20 -10.92
C LEU A 219 3.96 -5.24 -11.75
N ALA A 220 5.00 -5.92 -11.24
CA ALA A 220 5.82 -6.88 -12.00
C ALA A 220 5.05 -8.06 -12.60
N SER A 221 3.89 -8.42 -12.04
CA SER A 221 3.02 -9.49 -12.56
C SER A 221 2.03 -9.02 -13.63
N ARG A 222 1.87 -7.69 -13.82
CA ARG A 222 0.93 -7.15 -14.82
C ARG A 222 1.40 -7.54 -16.22
N PRO A 223 0.57 -8.19 -17.04
CA PRO A 223 0.94 -8.52 -18.41
C PRO A 223 0.87 -7.26 -19.30
N PRO A 224 1.76 -7.12 -20.30
CA PRO A 224 1.62 -6.08 -21.32
C PRO A 224 0.37 -6.33 -22.18
N PRO A 225 -0.24 -5.29 -22.78
CA PRO A 225 -1.32 -5.48 -23.74
C PRO A 225 -0.83 -6.18 -25.00
N SER A 226 -1.67 -7.03 -25.59
CA SER A 226 -1.41 -7.58 -26.92
C SER A 226 -1.57 -6.50 -28.00
N TYR A 227 -0.69 -6.50 -29.00
CA TYR A 227 -0.76 -5.56 -30.11
C TYR A 227 -0.40 -6.21 -31.44
N GLY A 228 -0.94 -5.68 -32.53
CA GLY A 228 -0.77 -6.19 -33.90
C GLY A 228 0.38 -5.52 -34.66
N SER A 229 0.28 -5.50 -35.98
CA SER A 229 1.16 -4.74 -36.86
C SER A 229 1.00 -3.23 -36.66
N CYS A 230 1.93 -2.45 -37.21
CA CYS A 230 1.85 -0.99 -37.22
C CYS A 230 0.61 -0.50 -37.96
N ASP A 231 -0.25 0.27 -37.28
CA ASP A 231 -1.38 0.98 -37.91
C ASP A 231 -0.92 2.33 -38.49
N PHE A 232 0.04 2.97 -37.79
CA PHE A 232 0.61 4.25 -38.17
C PHE A 232 2.13 4.19 -38.12
N THR A 233 2.79 4.89 -39.04
CA THR A 233 4.26 4.98 -39.11
C THR A 233 4.71 6.42 -39.11
N LYS A 234 5.62 6.77 -38.18
CA LYS A 234 6.20 8.11 -38.01
C LYS A 234 5.12 9.21 -38.01
N TYR A 235 4.03 8.95 -37.29
CA TYR A 235 2.86 9.83 -37.32
C TYR A 235 3.21 11.19 -36.74
N LYS A 236 2.85 12.25 -37.47
CA LYS A 236 3.01 13.63 -37.03
C LYS A 236 1.71 14.39 -37.21
N LEU A 237 1.19 14.96 -36.12
CA LEU A 237 0.12 15.95 -36.16
C LEU A 237 0.74 17.36 -36.22
N PRO A 238 0.70 18.05 -37.36
CA PRO A 238 1.36 19.35 -37.52
C PRO A 238 0.66 20.46 -36.74
N LYS A 239 1.37 21.59 -36.57
CA LYS A 239 0.82 22.83 -35.99
C LYS A 239 -0.47 23.26 -36.65
N ASN A 240 -1.30 24.00 -35.92
CA ASN A 240 -2.57 24.56 -36.39
C ASN A 240 -3.58 23.53 -36.91
N THR A 241 -3.37 22.25 -36.63
CA THR A 241 -4.28 21.17 -37.00
C THR A 241 -4.92 20.60 -35.75
N SER A 242 -6.22 20.35 -35.79
CA SER A 242 -6.94 19.64 -34.72
C SER A 242 -7.54 18.36 -35.29
N GLN A 243 -7.19 17.22 -34.71
CA GLN A 243 -7.66 15.92 -35.19
C GLN A 243 -7.92 14.95 -34.05
N PRO A 244 -9.04 14.21 -34.07
CA PRO A 244 -9.22 13.09 -33.19
C PRO A 244 -8.31 11.93 -33.63
N LEU A 245 -7.53 11.36 -32.71
CA LEU A 245 -6.67 10.20 -33.00
C LEU A 245 -7.34 8.92 -32.50
N ALA A 246 -7.32 7.87 -33.31
CA ALA A 246 -7.84 6.55 -32.91
C ALA A 246 -6.79 5.75 -32.13
N PRO A 247 -7.19 4.88 -31.20
CA PRO A 247 -6.26 3.90 -30.61
C PRO A 247 -5.66 2.98 -31.69
N GLY A 248 -4.47 2.46 -31.44
CA GLY A 248 -3.72 1.65 -32.40
C GLY A 248 -2.22 1.62 -32.12
N VAL A 249 -1.46 1.03 -33.04
CA VAL A 249 -0.01 0.87 -32.98
C VAL A 249 0.69 1.95 -33.81
N TYR A 250 1.38 2.85 -33.12
CA TYR A 250 2.16 3.96 -33.67
C TYR A 250 3.64 3.60 -33.69
N CYS A 251 4.12 3.13 -34.85
CA CYS A 251 5.51 2.74 -35.06
C CYS A 251 6.39 3.92 -35.50
N GLY A 252 7.61 4.02 -35.00
CA GLY A 252 8.48 5.17 -35.27
C GLY A 252 8.11 6.42 -34.47
N GLY A 253 7.25 6.28 -33.46
CA GLY A 253 6.78 7.35 -32.58
C GLY A 253 5.51 8.06 -33.03
N LEU A 254 5.01 8.91 -32.13
CA LEU A 254 3.84 9.77 -32.28
C LEU A 254 4.23 11.20 -31.91
N GLU A 255 4.31 12.08 -32.91
CA GLU A 255 4.65 13.50 -32.73
C GLU A 255 3.42 14.40 -32.84
N ILE A 256 3.24 15.30 -31.87
CA ILE A 256 2.08 16.19 -31.77
C ILE A 256 2.58 17.63 -31.62
N GLU A 257 2.33 18.44 -32.65
CA GLU A 257 2.52 19.90 -32.65
C GLU A 257 1.19 20.65 -32.75
N GLY A 258 0.10 19.97 -33.14
CA GLY A 258 -1.27 20.49 -33.17
C GLY A 258 -2.09 20.07 -31.94
N THR A 259 -3.40 19.94 -32.11
CA THR A 259 -4.34 19.50 -31.06
C THR A 259 -4.83 18.08 -31.33
N ALA A 260 -4.30 17.11 -30.58
CA ALA A 260 -4.72 15.71 -30.62
C ALA A 260 -5.79 15.45 -29.55
N LYS A 261 -6.98 15.02 -29.99
CA LYS A 261 -8.04 14.52 -29.11
C LYS A 261 -8.10 13.01 -29.22
N LEU A 262 -7.62 12.30 -28.21
CA LEU A 262 -7.57 10.85 -28.21
C LEU A 262 -8.96 10.28 -27.96
N LYS A 263 -9.33 9.25 -28.72
CA LYS A 263 -10.50 8.42 -28.43
C LYS A 263 -10.12 7.41 -27.33
N GLU A 264 -11.10 6.99 -26.53
CA GLU A 264 -10.91 5.93 -25.52
C GLU A 264 -10.25 4.69 -26.15
N GLY A 265 -9.24 4.14 -25.48
CA GLY A 265 -8.52 2.96 -25.95
C GLY A 265 -7.03 2.94 -25.65
N VAL A 266 -6.35 1.94 -26.20
CA VAL A 266 -4.92 1.70 -25.99
C VAL A 266 -4.10 2.23 -27.17
N TYR A 267 -3.09 3.03 -26.85
CA TYR A 267 -2.12 3.59 -27.78
C TYR A 267 -0.78 2.91 -27.58
N VAL A 268 -0.38 2.07 -28.53
CA VAL A 268 0.92 1.39 -28.49
C VAL A 268 1.93 2.25 -29.22
N ILE A 269 2.89 2.79 -28.49
CA ILE A 269 3.97 3.62 -29.04
C ILE A 269 5.19 2.71 -29.19
N LYS A 270 5.52 2.40 -30.44
CA LYS A 270 6.54 1.41 -30.80
C LYS A 270 7.70 2.04 -31.54
N ASP A 271 8.93 1.70 -31.16
CA ASP A 271 10.16 2.09 -31.89
C ASP A 271 10.31 3.60 -32.17
N GLY A 272 9.87 4.44 -31.24
CA GLY A 272 10.06 5.89 -31.30
C GLY A 272 9.23 6.62 -30.23
N PRO A 273 9.47 7.92 -30.00
CA PRO A 273 8.93 8.60 -28.84
C PRO A 273 7.46 9.00 -28.99
N LEU A 274 6.74 9.07 -27.87
CA LEU A 274 5.54 9.90 -27.73
C LEU A 274 5.99 11.33 -27.44
N ARG A 275 5.96 12.19 -28.44
CA ARG A 275 6.46 13.56 -28.35
C ARG A 275 5.36 14.59 -28.55
N VAL A 276 5.20 15.48 -27.57
CA VAL A 276 4.37 16.69 -27.70
C VAL A 276 5.29 17.89 -27.60
N LYS A 277 5.21 18.81 -28.57
CA LYS A 277 6.09 19.98 -28.63
C LYS A 277 5.44 21.15 -29.36
N ASN A 278 6.09 22.31 -29.37
CA ASN A 278 5.67 23.48 -30.14
C ASN A 278 4.21 23.90 -29.85
N LYS A 279 3.81 23.97 -28.58
CA LYS A 279 2.42 24.25 -28.18
C LYS A 279 1.40 23.18 -28.56
N GLY A 280 1.86 21.96 -28.79
CA GLY A 280 0.99 20.80 -28.98
C GLY A 280 0.08 20.58 -27.77
N ILE A 281 -1.13 20.10 -28.04
CA ILE A 281 -2.16 19.80 -27.05
C ILE A 281 -2.52 18.31 -27.19
N LEU A 282 -2.41 17.56 -26.10
CA LEU A 282 -2.75 16.14 -26.04
C LEU A 282 -3.81 15.93 -24.96
N ILE A 283 -5.03 15.60 -25.38
CA ILE A 283 -6.16 15.41 -24.47
C ILE A 283 -6.80 14.05 -24.72
N GLY A 284 -7.09 13.28 -23.68
CA GLY A 284 -7.72 11.97 -23.79
C GLY A 284 -8.34 11.49 -22.48
N LYS A 285 -9.53 10.89 -22.57
CA LYS A 285 -10.18 10.22 -21.44
C LYS A 285 -10.25 8.73 -21.69
N HIS A 286 -9.98 7.95 -20.64
CA HIS A 286 -9.90 6.50 -20.67
C HIS A 286 -8.89 5.98 -21.71
N VAL A 287 -7.70 6.59 -21.70
CA VAL A 287 -6.60 6.25 -22.63
C VAL A 287 -5.42 5.65 -21.89
N GLY A 288 -4.88 4.56 -22.42
CA GLY A 288 -3.68 3.92 -21.90
C GLY A 288 -2.57 3.89 -22.94
N PHE A 289 -1.35 4.22 -22.54
CA PHE A 289 -0.18 4.17 -23.40
C PHE A 289 0.72 3.00 -23.04
N PHE A 290 1.03 2.17 -24.02
CA PHE A 290 2.04 1.13 -23.89
C PHE A 290 3.27 1.49 -24.73
N LEU A 291 4.42 1.63 -24.08
CA LEU A 291 5.66 2.09 -24.69
C LEU A 291 6.60 0.89 -24.88
N THR A 292 6.95 0.54 -26.10
CA THR A 292 7.76 -0.67 -26.40
C THR A 292 8.74 -0.45 -27.56
N GLY A 293 9.82 -1.22 -27.58
CA GLY A 293 10.85 -1.12 -28.62
C GLY A 293 11.80 0.06 -28.47
N LYS A 294 12.53 0.38 -29.55
CA LYS A 294 13.65 1.34 -29.52
C LYS A 294 13.17 2.77 -29.31
N ASP A 295 13.72 3.47 -28.31
CA ASP A 295 13.46 4.89 -28.06
C ASP A 295 11.97 5.25 -27.86
N ALA A 296 11.17 4.30 -27.37
CA ALA A 296 9.78 4.51 -26.95
C ALA A 296 9.70 5.28 -25.63
N LEU A 297 10.08 6.55 -25.68
CA LEU A 297 10.15 7.46 -24.54
C LEU A 297 9.01 8.48 -24.58
N ILE A 298 8.64 8.99 -23.42
CA ILE A 298 7.75 10.15 -23.31
C ILE A 298 8.62 11.41 -23.40
N ASN A 299 8.21 12.38 -24.21
CA ASN A 299 8.83 13.70 -24.23
C ASN A 299 7.76 14.79 -24.43
N PHE A 300 7.34 15.38 -23.33
CA PHE A 300 6.47 16.56 -23.33
C PHE A 300 7.33 17.80 -23.09
N GLU A 301 7.38 18.71 -24.07
CA GLU A 301 8.13 19.96 -23.99
C GLU A 301 7.38 21.03 -23.16
N LYS A 302 8.08 22.07 -22.70
CA LYS A 302 7.56 23.05 -21.73
C LYS A 302 6.28 23.73 -22.15
N ASP A 303 6.19 24.18 -23.40
CA ASP A 303 5.08 24.99 -23.90
C ASP A 303 3.83 24.19 -24.28
N THR A 304 3.69 22.94 -23.83
CA THR A 304 2.63 22.01 -24.25
C THR A 304 1.54 21.83 -23.19
N LYS A 305 0.37 21.32 -23.61
CA LYS A 305 -0.76 21.00 -22.73
C LYS A 305 -1.08 19.51 -22.76
N ILE A 306 -1.16 18.88 -21.58
CA ILE A 306 -1.41 17.45 -21.40
C ILE A 306 -2.54 17.24 -20.41
N GLU A 307 -3.66 16.64 -20.86
CA GLU A 307 -4.78 16.25 -20.00
C GLU A 307 -5.16 14.80 -20.32
N LEU A 308 -4.82 13.89 -19.42
CA LEU A 308 -4.97 12.46 -19.65
C LEU A 308 -5.61 11.76 -18.45
N VAL A 309 -6.63 10.96 -18.75
CA VAL A 309 -7.28 10.07 -17.77
C VAL A 309 -7.07 8.63 -18.22
N GLY A 310 -6.47 7.82 -17.34
CA GLY A 310 -6.17 6.42 -17.58
C GLY A 310 -7.40 5.55 -17.86
N PRO A 311 -7.23 4.34 -18.40
CA PRO A 311 -8.33 3.48 -18.78
C PRO A 311 -8.97 2.81 -17.56
N ARG A 312 -10.29 2.64 -17.61
CA ARG A 312 -11.09 1.99 -16.54
C ARG A 312 -11.08 0.46 -16.59
N ASN A 313 -10.76 -0.11 -17.75
CA ASN A 313 -10.82 -1.55 -18.00
C ASN A 313 -9.75 -1.97 -19.03
N GLY A 314 -9.72 -3.27 -19.34
CA GLY A 314 -8.75 -3.86 -20.26
C GLY A 314 -7.37 -4.10 -19.62
N ALA A 315 -6.40 -4.51 -20.45
CA ALA A 315 -5.06 -4.88 -19.99
C ALA A 315 -4.31 -3.74 -19.29
N LEU A 316 -4.61 -2.50 -19.66
CA LEU A 316 -4.03 -1.30 -19.05
C LEU A 316 -4.90 -0.68 -17.96
N ALA A 317 -5.97 -1.33 -17.47
CA ALA A 317 -6.84 -0.75 -16.45
C ALA A 317 -6.04 -0.15 -15.27
N GLY A 318 -6.19 1.15 -15.03
CA GLY A 318 -5.45 1.89 -14.00
C GLY A 318 -4.03 2.33 -14.36
N LEU A 319 -3.51 1.94 -15.52
CA LEU A 319 -2.19 2.28 -16.05
C LEU A 319 -2.34 3.33 -17.16
N LEU A 320 -1.98 4.57 -16.85
CA LEU A 320 -1.93 5.64 -17.85
C LEU A 320 -0.75 5.44 -18.80
N PHE A 321 0.43 5.15 -18.24
CA PHE A 321 1.62 4.79 -18.99
C PHE A 321 2.16 3.46 -18.49
N TYR A 322 2.48 2.56 -19.42
CA TYR A 322 3.17 1.30 -19.16
C TYR A 322 4.36 1.20 -20.13
N GLU A 323 5.56 1.38 -19.61
CA GLU A 323 6.80 0.99 -20.28
C GLU A 323 7.02 -0.53 -20.24
N ASP A 324 7.20 -1.12 -21.42
CA ASP A 324 7.50 -2.53 -21.56
C ASP A 324 8.75 -2.93 -20.76
N ARG A 325 8.66 -4.03 -20.02
CA ARG A 325 9.80 -4.57 -19.26
C ARG A 325 10.89 -5.11 -20.16
N ASN A 326 10.55 -5.41 -21.42
CA ASN A 326 11.43 -5.99 -22.42
C ASN A 326 11.99 -4.94 -23.38
N VAL A 327 12.09 -3.66 -22.98
CA VAL A 327 12.80 -2.63 -23.76
C VAL A 327 14.28 -2.98 -23.81
N VAL A 328 14.64 -3.78 -24.81
CA VAL A 328 15.99 -4.07 -25.28
C VAL A 328 16.21 -3.23 -26.54
N ALA A 329 17.42 -2.71 -26.74
CA ALA A 329 17.79 -2.03 -27.99
C ALA A 329 17.48 -2.94 -29.19
N ALA A 330 16.63 -2.46 -30.11
CA ALA A 330 15.97 -3.27 -31.15
C ALA A 330 16.89 -3.84 -32.24
N ASP A 331 18.22 -3.86 -32.08
CA ASP A 331 19.11 -4.36 -33.14
C ASP A 331 20.04 -5.50 -32.72
N GLY A 332 20.13 -5.89 -31.45
CA GLY A 332 21.03 -6.98 -31.03
C GLY A 332 22.51 -6.75 -31.41
N THR A 333 22.88 -5.55 -31.87
CA THR A 333 24.19 -5.23 -32.45
C THR A 333 24.78 -3.93 -31.93
N THR A 334 24.05 -3.12 -31.15
CA THR A 334 24.65 -1.96 -30.50
C THR A 334 25.28 -2.38 -29.17
N THR A 335 26.54 -2.00 -28.95
CA THR A 335 27.19 -2.03 -27.63
C THR A 335 26.30 -1.29 -26.63
N ILE A 336 25.57 -2.03 -25.81
CA ILE A 336 24.74 -1.44 -24.75
C ILE A 336 25.72 -0.82 -23.75
N GLU A 337 25.69 0.51 -23.57
CA GLU A 337 26.34 1.11 -22.40
C GLU A 337 25.67 0.51 -21.18
N LEU A 338 26.37 -0.41 -20.53
CA LEU A 338 25.94 -0.97 -19.28
C LEU A 338 26.26 0.05 -18.19
N ASP A 339 25.34 0.22 -17.26
CA ASP A 339 25.68 0.81 -15.98
C ASP A 339 26.67 -0.12 -15.23
N PRO A 340 27.24 0.32 -14.08
CA PRO A 340 28.17 -0.49 -13.30
C PRO A 340 27.65 -1.87 -12.87
N GLU A 341 26.39 -2.20 -13.18
CA GLU A 341 25.67 -3.38 -12.70
C GLU A 341 25.31 -4.36 -13.81
N GLY A 342 25.69 -4.04 -15.05
CA GLY A 342 25.37 -4.87 -16.21
C GLY A 342 23.94 -4.68 -16.72
N LEU A 343 23.22 -3.64 -16.28
CA LEU A 343 21.95 -3.26 -16.87
C LEU A 343 22.16 -2.17 -17.93
N PRO A 344 21.31 -2.07 -18.97
CA PRO A 344 21.33 -0.93 -19.87
C PRO A 344 21.22 0.38 -19.09
N LYS A 345 22.11 1.32 -19.37
CA LYS A 345 22.07 2.67 -18.80
C LYS A 345 20.68 3.28 -19.05
N PRO A 346 20.00 3.76 -18.00
CA PRO A 346 18.62 4.22 -18.13
C PRO A 346 18.56 5.44 -19.06
N LYS A 347 17.60 5.43 -19.98
CA LYS A 347 17.17 6.60 -20.74
C LYS A 347 16.15 7.40 -19.92
N GLU A 348 15.76 8.56 -20.43
CA GLU A 348 14.89 9.49 -19.72
C GLU A 348 13.54 9.65 -20.42
N HIS A 349 12.46 9.32 -19.72
CA HIS A 349 11.13 9.85 -20.00
C HIS A 349 11.08 11.27 -19.44
N ARG A 350 10.66 12.24 -20.24
CA ARG A 350 10.68 13.66 -19.89
C ARG A 350 9.26 14.24 -19.87
N ILE A 351 8.83 14.70 -18.70
CA ILE A 351 7.61 15.48 -18.52
C ILE A 351 8.02 16.89 -18.13
N ARG A 352 8.01 17.82 -19.09
CA ARG A 352 8.39 19.22 -18.88
C ARG A 352 7.25 20.20 -19.11
N SER A 353 6.10 19.71 -19.57
CA SER A 353 4.92 20.53 -19.85
C SER A 353 4.54 21.40 -18.66
N ASP A 354 4.30 22.69 -18.95
CA ASP A 354 3.84 23.69 -18.00
C ASP A 354 2.29 23.67 -17.82
N ASP A 355 1.60 22.78 -18.52
CA ASP A 355 0.14 22.60 -18.42
C ASP A 355 -0.24 21.11 -18.48
N ALA A 356 0.37 20.33 -17.59
CA ALA A 356 0.10 18.90 -17.39
C ALA A 356 -0.66 18.65 -16.08
N ARG A 357 -1.79 19.33 -15.90
CA ARG A 357 -2.51 19.36 -14.61
C ARG A 357 -3.31 18.10 -14.31
N GLU A 358 -3.75 17.38 -15.34
CA GLU A 358 -4.55 16.16 -15.22
C GLU A 358 -3.78 14.97 -15.83
N LEU A 359 -3.29 14.09 -14.98
CA LEU A 359 -2.61 12.84 -15.31
C LEU A 359 -3.15 11.74 -14.38
N VAL A 360 -4.44 11.43 -14.53
CA VAL A 360 -5.13 10.48 -13.66
C VAL A 360 -4.73 9.05 -14.01
N GLY A 361 -4.19 8.32 -13.05
CA GLY A 361 -3.79 6.91 -13.22
C GLY A 361 -2.37 6.62 -12.76
N THR A 362 -1.88 5.45 -13.15
CA THR A 362 -0.54 4.98 -12.77
C THR A 362 0.46 5.15 -13.92
N ILE A 363 1.62 5.72 -13.62
CA ILE A 363 2.78 5.84 -14.52
C ILE A 363 3.78 4.74 -14.13
N TYR A 364 3.90 3.71 -14.96
CA TYR A 364 4.77 2.55 -14.72
C TYR A 364 5.95 2.54 -15.70
N ILE A 365 7.15 2.85 -15.19
CA ILE A 365 8.42 3.00 -15.95
C ILE A 365 9.52 2.17 -15.28
N PRO A 366 9.45 0.81 -15.32
CA PRO A 366 10.33 -0.04 -14.54
C PRO A 366 11.78 -0.11 -15.04
N ARG A 367 12.11 0.40 -16.24
CA ARG A 367 13.45 0.27 -16.86
C ARG A 367 14.19 1.59 -17.02
N ASN A 368 13.47 2.68 -17.19
CA ASN A 368 14.05 3.98 -17.44
C ASN A 368 13.80 4.98 -16.30
N ARG A 369 14.48 6.12 -16.39
CA ARG A 369 14.35 7.22 -15.46
C ARG A 369 13.18 8.11 -15.88
N LEU A 370 12.41 8.58 -14.91
CA LEU A 370 11.45 9.66 -15.10
C LEU A 370 12.09 11.00 -14.69
N LEU A 371 12.29 11.88 -15.66
CA LEU A 371 12.68 13.28 -15.46
C LEU A 371 11.44 14.16 -15.51
N VAL A 372 11.23 14.92 -14.44
CA VAL A 372 10.21 15.95 -14.38
C VAL A 372 10.87 17.31 -14.18
N ASP A 373 10.65 18.19 -15.15
CA ASP A 373 11.45 19.41 -15.32
C ASP A 373 10.64 20.53 -15.98
N GLY A 374 9.41 20.71 -15.47
CA GLY A 374 8.50 21.81 -15.82
C GLY A 374 8.59 22.97 -14.82
N ASP A 375 8.05 24.12 -15.18
CA ASP A 375 8.05 25.34 -14.35
C ASP A 375 6.70 25.53 -13.60
N LYS A 376 5.70 24.68 -13.88
CA LYS A 376 4.36 24.70 -13.28
C LYS A 376 4.02 23.40 -12.55
N PRO A 377 3.00 23.40 -11.67
CA PRO A 377 2.52 22.18 -11.03
C PRO A 377 2.06 21.14 -12.05
N ILE A 378 2.42 19.88 -11.80
CA ILE A 378 2.08 18.72 -12.62
C ILE A 378 1.16 17.81 -11.81
N ALA A 379 0.13 17.27 -12.48
CA ALA A 379 -0.90 16.41 -11.91
C ALA A 379 -1.74 17.03 -10.78
N SER A 380 -1.67 18.36 -10.58
CA SER A 380 -2.35 19.08 -9.49
C SER A 380 -3.87 18.94 -9.46
N GLU A 381 -4.50 18.69 -10.61
CA GLU A 381 -5.95 18.53 -10.76
C GLU A 381 -6.35 17.05 -10.90
N SER A 382 -5.38 16.12 -10.80
CA SER A 382 -5.66 14.68 -10.87
C SER A 382 -6.29 14.20 -9.57
N ALA A 383 -7.35 13.40 -9.64
CA ALA A 383 -7.90 12.72 -8.45
C ALA A 383 -6.83 11.86 -7.76
N TYR A 384 -6.03 11.15 -8.55
CA TYR A 384 -4.82 10.49 -8.07
C TYR A 384 -3.79 10.32 -9.18
N THR A 385 -2.53 10.24 -8.77
CA THR A 385 -1.43 9.80 -9.64
C THR A 385 -0.52 8.90 -8.83
N VAL A 386 -0.23 7.71 -9.36
CA VAL A 386 0.77 6.79 -8.80
C VAL A 386 1.93 6.71 -9.78
N ILE A 387 3.16 6.71 -9.28
CA ILE A 387 4.34 6.57 -10.13
C ILE A 387 5.25 5.47 -9.59
N VAL A 388 5.51 4.47 -10.42
CA VAL A 388 6.47 3.41 -10.16
C VAL A 388 7.52 3.49 -11.25
N ALA A 389 8.72 3.93 -10.92
CA ALA A 389 9.80 4.11 -11.88
C ALA A 389 11.12 3.51 -11.40
N ARG A 390 12.04 3.22 -12.32
CA ARG A 390 13.40 2.79 -11.94
C ARG A 390 14.09 3.86 -11.11
N GLU A 391 14.06 5.09 -11.60
CA GLU A 391 14.63 6.28 -10.97
C GLU A 391 13.80 7.53 -11.26
N PHE A 392 13.91 8.52 -10.38
CA PHE A 392 13.26 9.82 -10.46
C PHE A 392 14.30 10.93 -10.40
N VAL A 393 14.15 11.90 -11.29
CA VAL A 393 14.88 13.16 -11.25
C VAL A 393 13.88 14.31 -11.37
N LEU A 394 13.90 15.22 -10.39
CA LEU A 394 13.14 16.46 -10.48
C LEU A 394 14.11 17.66 -10.48
N ALA A 395 14.02 18.51 -11.50
CA ALA A 395 14.91 19.65 -11.74
C ALA A 395 14.12 20.95 -12.05
N GLU A 396 14.79 22.10 -12.01
CA GLU A 396 14.29 23.46 -12.35
C GLU A 396 13.11 24.06 -11.55
N GLY A 397 12.26 23.27 -10.88
CA GLY A 397 11.23 23.77 -9.97
C GLY A 397 9.78 23.26 -10.08
N PRO A 398 9.46 22.11 -10.71
CA PRO A 398 8.10 21.64 -10.80
C PRO A 398 7.59 21.23 -9.43
N GLU A 399 6.30 21.40 -9.19
CA GLU A 399 5.60 20.75 -8.08
C GLU A 399 4.81 19.56 -8.63
N ILE A 400 5.25 18.34 -8.33
CA ILE A 400 4.43 17.15 -8.61
C ILE A 400 3.46 16.98 -7.45
N VAL A 401 2.16 16.96 -7.77
CA VAL A 401 1.12 16.69 -6.79
C VAL A 401 0.62 15.26 -6.98
N LEU A 402 0.74 14.45 -5.93
CA LEU A 402 0.29 13.06 -5.90
C LEU A 402 -0.92 12.97 -4.95
N ASN A 403 -2.09 13.33 -5.48
CA ASN A 403 -3.34 13.22 -4.74
C ASN A 403 -3.70 11.73 -4.49
N ALA A 404 -4.49 11.50 -3.45
CA ALA A 404 -4.87 10.18 -2.96
C ALA A 404 -6.40 10.00 -2.93
N ASP A 405 -7.12 10.76 -3.76
CA ASP A 405 -8.58 10.80 -3.76
C ASP A 405 -9.13 9.70 -4.70
N TYR A 406 -8.79 8.45 -4.39
CA TYR A 406 -9.13 7.30 -5.24
C TYR A 406 -10.64 7.10 -5.41
N GLU A 407 -11.43 7.51 -4.41
CA GLU A 407 -12.89 7.33 -4.37
C GLU A 407 -13.66 8.25 -5.34
N ILE A 408 -13.03 9.32 -5.84
CA ILE A 408 -13.67 10.26 -6.78
C ILE A 408 -13.29 9.99 -8.24
N SER A 409 -12.38 9.05 -8.49
CA SER A 409 -12.00 8.62 -9.84
C SER A 409 -12.73 7.34 -10.24
N ASP A 410 -13.15 7.25 -11.49
CA ASP A 410 -13.65 6.01 -12.10
C ASP A 410 -12.52 5.12 -12.66
N VAL A 411 -11.27 5.60 -12.61
CA VAL A 411 -10.09 4.84 -13.00
C VAL A 411 -9.64 3.97 -11.81
N PRO A 412 -9.54 2.64 -11.99
CA PRO A 412 -9.15 1.77 -10.89
C PRO A 412 -7.68 1.93 -10.54
N VAL A 413 -7.34 1.71 -9.27
CA VAL A 413 -5.94 1.66 -8.82
C VAL A 413 -5.42 0.23 -8.97
N PRO A 414 -4.26 0.00 -9.62
CA PRO A 414 -3.68 -1.33 -9.70
C PRO A 414 -3.36 -1.93 -8.32
N GLU A 415 -3.46 -3.25 -8.20
CA GLU A 415 -3.08 -3.97 -6.98
C GLU A 415 -1.61 -3.70 -6.59
N GLY A 416 -1.36 -3.49 -5.29
CA GLY A 416 -0.02 -3.26 -4.76
C GLY A 416 0.45 -1.80 -4.75
N VAL A 417 -0.33 -0.88 -5.33
CA VAL A 417 -0.07 0.57 -5.28
C VAL A 417 -1.32 1.35 -4.85
N GLY A 418 -1.14 2.64 -4.56
CA GLY A 418 -2.20 3.54 -4.09
C GLY A 418 -2.93 2.98 -2.87
N ASN A 419 -4.26 3.09 -2.83
CA ASN A 419 -5.10 2.53 -1.75
C ASN A 419 -5.10 0.99 -1.72
N ASN A 420 -4.70 0.33 -2.81
CA ASN A 420 -4.59 -1.12 -2.92
C ASN A 420 -3.19 -1.65 -2.50
N SER A 421 -2.36 -0.82 -1.87
CA SER A 421 -1.13 -1.27 -1.23
C SER A 421 -1.40 -2.14 0.00
N LYS A 422 -0.51 -3.08 0.32
CA LYS A 422 -0.64 -3.89 1.54
C LYS A 422 -0.45 -3.00 2.78
N LYS A 423 -1.55 -2.60 3.42
CA LYS A 423 -1.52 -1.91 4.72
C LYS A 423 -1.41 -2.93 5.85
N SER A 424 -0.66 -2.62 6.91
CA SER A 424 -0.50 -3.51 8.06
C SER A 424 -1.52 -3.18 9.14
N ALA A 425 -2.19 -4.21 9.67
CA ALA A 425 -2.96 -4.07 10.90
C ALA A 425 -2.05 -4.39 12.10
N ARG A 426 -2.05 -3.53 13.12
CA ARG A 426 -1.29 -3.71 14.35
C ARG A 426 -2.21 -3.48 15.56
N LEU A 427 -1.98 -4.24 16.63
CA LEU A 427 -2.62 -3.99 17.92
C LEU A 427 -2.00 -2.75 18.59
N ILE A 428 -2.86 -1.85 19.04
CA ILE A 428 -2.50 -0.76 19.96
C ILE A 428 -2.84 -1.28 21.35
N ARG A 429 -1.84 -1.29 22.23
CA ARG A 429 -2.02 -1.66 23.64
C ARG A 429 -2.06 -0.42 24.50
#